data_AF-A0A1F3ZBD2-F1
#
_entry.id   AF-A0A1F3ZBD2-F1
#
_cell.length_a   1.000
_cell.length_b   1.000
_cell.length_c   1.000
_cell.angle_alpha   90.00
_cell.angle_beta   90.00
_cell.angle_gamma   90.00
#
_symmetry.space_group_name_H-M   'P 1'
#
loop_
_entity.id
_entity.type
_entity.pdbx_description
1 polymer ?
#
loop_
_entity_poly.entity_id
_entity_poly.type
_entity_poly.pdbx_seq_one_letter_code
_entity_poly.pdbx_strand_id
1 'polypeptide(L)'
;MPHPIEEHAMATPVIITVAITGAVPKKKDNPAVPVTPAEQIESTQQAFEAGASLAHIHVRNPDESPGSDPELYGRVQEGVRKHCPGMIVQFSTGGRGRELSARGAMLYLKPDMASLATGSVNFPTNIYENPPDFVEGLAKAMLENDIKPEVEVFDLAMLYNAANLVKKGLLKDPPHVQFVMGIPNAMPARRSIFDFLRSELKDVLPKATWVAAGTGKHQWEVNQWCLEAGGHCRTGLEDNLRIEPDRLAASNA
;
A
#
# COMPACT_ATOMS: atom_id res chain seq x y z
N MET A 1 -50.84 -9.13 -10.25
CA MET A 1 -49.84 -8.04 -10.22
C MET A 1 -48.47 -8.70 -10.16
N PRO A 2 -47.52 -8.37 -11.05
CA PRO A 2 -46.17 -8.92 -10.95
C PRO A 2 -45.44 -8.24 -9.79
N HIS A 3 -44.80 -9.05 -8.94
CA HIS A 3 -43.93 -8.59 -7.85
C HIS A 3 -42.78 -7.74 -8.42
N PRO A 4 -42.34 -6.68 -7.73
CA PRO A 4 -41.13 -5.97 -8.12
C PRO A 4 -39.95 -6.93 -7.98
N ILE A 5 -39.17 -7.08 -9.05
CA ILE A 5 -37.86 -7.72 -8.99
C ILE A 5 -37.03 -6.84 -8.05
N GLU A 6 -36.66 -7.38 -6.88
CA GLU A 6 -35.66 -6.76 -6.01
C GLU A 6 -34.39 -6.56 -6.85
N GLU A 7 -34.11 -5.30 -7.16
CA GLU A 7 -32.85 -4.86 -7.74
C GLU A 7 -31.76 -5.28 -6.74
N HIS A 8 -31.15 -6.44 -6.97
CA HIS A 8 -30.00 -6.89 -6.19
C HIS A 8 -28.95 -5.80 -6.35
N ALA A 9 -28.71 -5.02 -5.29
CA ALA A 9 -27.63 -4.05 -5.26
C ALA A 9 -26.35 -4.80 -5.69
N MET A 10 -25.85 -4.50 -6.89
CA MET A 10 -24.65 -5.15 -7.42
C MET A 10 -23.54 -4.96 -6.40
N ALA A 11 -23.03 -6.05 -5.84
CA ALA A 11 -21.96 -6.00 -4.86
C ALA A 11 -20.76 -5.27 -5.48
N THR A 12 -20.30 -4.19 -4.83
CA THR A 12 -19.12 -3.44 -5.28
C THR A 12 -17.89 -4.34 -5.22
N PRO A 13 -17.15 -4.53 -6.32
CA PRO A 13 -15.91 -5.32 -6.30
C PRO A 13 -14.89 -4.73 -5.30
N VAL A 14 -14.19 -5.60 -4.58
CA VAL A 14 -13.16 -5.23 -3.61
C VAL A 14 -11.79 -5.58 -4.17
N ILE A 15 -10.92 -4.57 -4.29
CA ILE A 15 -9.49 -4.79 -4.53
C ILE A 15 -8.86 -5.26 -3.21
N ILE A 16 -8.03 -6.30 -3.31
CA ILE A 16 -7.20 -6.78 -2.20
C ILE A 16 -5.74 -6.53 -2.58
N THR A 17 -5.11 -5.63 -1.82
CA THR A 17 -3.66 -5.38 -1.87
C THR A 17 -2.94 -6.37 -0.97
N VAL A 18 -1.91 -7.03 -1.49
CA VAL A 18 -0.97 -7.85 -0.72
C VAL A 18 0.38 -7.14 -0.60
N ALA A 19 0.74 -6.74 0.62
CA ALA A 19 2.03 -6.15 0.97
C ALA A 19 2.98 -7.24 1.48
N ILE A 20 3.76 -7.79 0.54
CA ILE A 20 4.35 -9.13 0.67
C ILE A 20 5.54 -9.22 1.63
N THR A 21 6.32 -8.14 1.79
CA THR A 21 7.65 -8.18 2.43
C THR A 21 7.90 -7.03 3.39
N GLY A 22 7.59 -5.79 3.00
CA GLY A 22 7.94 -4.60 3.77
C GLY A 22 9.42 -4.35 3.95
N ALA A 23 9.75 -3.35 4.77
CA ALA A 23 11.13 -3.02 5.15
C ALA A 23 11.57 -3.60 6.51
N VAL A 24 10.63 -3.99 7.37
CA VAL A 24 10.90 -4.32 8.78
C VAL A 24 10.92 -5.83 9.05
N PRO A 25 9.90 -6.62 8.63
CA PRO A 25 9.86 -8.04 8.96
C PRO A 25 11.09 -8.82 8.52
N LYS A 26 11.56 -9.76 9.32
CA LYS A 26 12.67 -10.66 8.96
C LYS A 26 12.25 -12.12 9.05
N LYS A 27 13.02 -13.02 8.44
CA LYS A 27 12.75 -14.46 8.50
C LYS A 27 12.78 -15.01 9.93
N LYS A 28 13.57 -14.39 10.81
CA LYS A 28 13.59 -14.72 12.24
C LYS A 28 12.27 -14.40 12.96
N ASP A 29 11.49 -13.44 12.44
CA ASP A 29 10.22 -13.00 13.04
C ASP A 29 9.06 -13.85 12.50
N ASN A 30 9.10 -14.17 11.20
CA ASN A 30 8.27 -15.19 10.56
C ASN A 30 9.03 -15.78 9.34
N PRO A 31 9.26 -17.12 9.29
CA PRO A 31 10.01 -17.74 8.19
C PRO A 31 9.32 -17.61 6.82
N ALA A 32 8.02 -17.29 6.79
CA ALA A 32 7.26 -17.08 5.56
C ALA A 32 7.54 -15.75 4.87
N VAL A 33 8.28 -14.81 5.50
CA VAL A 33 8.62 -13.52 4.88
C VAL A 33 9.49 -13.75 3.64
N PRO A 34 9.01 -13.39 2.43
CA PRO A 34 9.78 -13.56 1.20
C PRO A 34 10.81 -12.43 1.07
N VAL A 35 12.08 -12.79 0.84
CA VAL A 35 13.20 -11.84 0.81
C VAL A 35 13.81 -11.74 -0.59
N THR A 36 14.10 -12.89 -1.21
CA THR A 36 14.71 -12.93 -2.55
C THR A 36 13.65 -12.71 -3.63
N PRO A 37 14.02 -12.23 -4.84
CA PRO A 37 13.05 -12.09 -5.92
C PRO A 37 12.26 -13.36 -6.23
N ALA A 38 12.89 -14.53 -6.17
CA ALA A 38 12.21 -15.81 -6.42
C ALA A 38 11.11 -16.09 -5.37
N GLU A 39 11.43 -15.90 -4.08
CA GLU A 39 10.46 -16.06 -2.99
C GLU A 39 9.33 -15.03 -3.08
N GLN A 40 9.65 -13.80 -3.48
CA GLN A 40 8.66 -12.74 -3.66
C GLN A 40 7.70 -13.05 -4.80
N ILE A 41 8.20 -13.55 -5.93
CA ILE A 41 7.38 -13.95 -7.08
C ILE A 41 6.45 -15.11 -6.67
N GLU A 42 6.97 -16.14 -6.01
CA GLU A 42 6.17 -17.29 -5.56
C GLU A 42 5.10 -16.88 -4.55
N SER A 43 5.47 -16.10 -3.53
CA SER A 43 4.52 -15.63 -2.51
C SER A 43 3.45 -14.72 -3.11
N THR A 44 3.82 -13.89 -4.09
CA THR A 44 2.88 -13.03 -4.82
C THR A 44 1.93 -13.85 -5.67
N GLN A 45 2.42 -14.89 -6.36
CA GLN A 45 1.59 -15.78 -7.16
C GLN A 45 0.54 -16.51 -6.31
N GLN A 46 0.95 -17.05 -5.15
CA GLN A 46 0.00 -17.69 -4.23
C GLN A 46 -1.08 -16.70 -3.77
N ALA A 47 -0.69 -15.46 -3.43
CA ALA A 47 -1.65 -14.44 -3.01
C ALA A 47 -2.57 -14.00 -4.17
N PHE A 48 -2.07 -13.93 -5.39
CA PHE A 48 -2.85 -13.68 -6.60
C PHE A 48 -3.90 -14.76 -6.83
N GLU A 49 -3.50 -16.03 -6.74
CA GLU A 49 -4.40 -17.18 -6.86
C GLU A 49 -5.46 -17.23 -5.74
N ALA A 50 -5.13 -16.69 -4.55
CA ALA A 50 -6.06 -16.53 -3.43
C ALA A 50 -7.03 -15.34 -3.58
N GLY A 51 -6.78 -14.42 -4.52
CA GLY A 51 -7.68 -13.31 -4.85
C GLY A 51 -7.09 -11.90 -4.70
N ALA A 52 -5.80 -11.75 -4.38
CA ALA A 52 -5.15 -10.45 -4.41
C ALA A 52 -5.00 -9.95 -5.85
N SER A 53 -5.34 -8.68 -6.09
CA SER A 53 -5.27 -8.07 -7.43
C SER A 53 -4.21 -6.97 -7.53
N LEU A 54 -3.58 -6.60 -6.41
CA LEU A 54 -2.52 -5.60 -6.33
C LEU A 54 -1.40 -6.11 -5.41
N ALA A 55 -0.15 -6.10 -5.88
CA ALA A 55 1.03 -6.43 -5.09
C ALA A 55 1.79 -5.15 -4.70
N HIS A 56 1.89 -4.87 -3.39
CA HIS A 56 2.74 -3.82 -2.86
C HIS A 56 4.14 -4.37 -2.58
N ILE A 57 5.13 -3.86 -3.30
CA ILE A 57 6.47 -4.46 -3.39
C ILE A 57 7.50 -3.55 -2.72
N HIS A 58 8.16 -4.13 -1.74
CA HIS A 58 9.48 -3.74 -1.25
C HIS A 58 10.48 -4.81 -1.68
N VAL A 59 11.71 -4.44 -2.03
CA VAL A 59 12.81 -5.41 -2.19
C VAL A 59 13.75 -5.37 -0.99
N ARG A 60 14.52 -6.45 -0.80
CA ARG A 60 15.50 -6.60 0.28
C ARG A 60 16.88 -6.90 -0.29
N ASN A 61 17.90 -6.48 0.43
CA ASN A 61 19.25 -6.95 0.20
C ASN A 61 19.39 -8.42 0.66
N PRO A 62 20.44 -9.15 0.23
CA PRO A 62 20.64 -10.54 0.63
C PRO A 62 20.74 -10.78 2.15
N ASP A 63 21.11 -9.76 2.92
CA ASP A 63 21.19 -9.79 4.39
C ASP A 63 19.86 -9.42 5.10
N GLU A 64 18.76 -9.40 4.33
CA GLU A 64 17.41 -8.99 4.75
C GLU A 64 17.27 -7.50 5.09
N SER A 65 18.29 -6.66 4.90
CA SER A 65 18.15 -5.21 5.10
C SER A 65 17.27 -4.57 3.99
N PRO A 66 16.64 -3.41 4.25
CA PRO A 66 15.83 -2.71 3.26
C PRO A 66 16.60 -2.40 1.97
N GLY A 67 16.04 -2.79 0.82
CA GLY A 67 16.63 -2.56 -0.49
C GLY A 67 15.96 -1.43 -1.27
N SER A 68 16.76 -0.77 -2.12
CA SER A 68 16.28 0.18 -3.14
C SER A 68 16.80 -0.14 -4.54
N ASP A 69 17.45 -1.30 -4.72
CA ASP A 69 18.09 -1.69 -5.97
C ASP A 69 17.06 -1.85 -7.10
N PRO A 70 17.09 -0.99 -8.14
CA PRO A 70 16.18 -1.10 -9.28
C PRO A 70 16.26 -2.46 -9.99
N GLU A 71 17.41 -3.13 -10.01
CA GLU A 71 17.53 -4.45 -10.65
C GLU A 71 16.68 -5.49 -9.91
N LEU A 72 16.65 -5.45 -8.57
CA LEU A 72 15.79 -6.34 -7.79
C LEU A 72 14.32 -6.04 -8.04
N TYR A 73 13.91 -4.76 -8.08
CA TYR A 73 12.54 -4.37 -8.43
C TYR A 73 12.15 -4.88 -9.82
N GLY A 74 13.04 -4.72 -10.80
CA GLY A 74 12.82 -5.18 -12.17
C GLY A 74 12.62 -6.68 -12.26
N ARG A 75 13.45 -7.47 -11.55
CA ARG A 75 13.32 -8.93 -11.50
C ARG A 75 11.99 -9.39 -10.89
N VAL A 76 11.56 -8.76 -9.79
CA VAL A 76 10.27 -9.09 -9.17
C VAL A 76 9.13 -8.70 -10.11
N GLN A 77 9.15 -7.49 -10.68
CA GLN A 77 8.13 -7.03 -11.63
C GLN A 77 8.01 -7.95 -12.84
N GLU A 78 9.11 -8.35 -13.46
CA GLU A 78 9.11 -9.27 -14.60
C GLU A 78 8.50 -10.62 -14.22
N GLY A 79 8.89 -11.18 -13.08
CA GLY A 79 8.34 -12.43 -12.57
C GLY A 79 6.85 -12.34 -12.26
N VAL A 80 6.41 -11.30 -11.55
CA VAL A 80 4.99 -11.09 -11.24
C VAL A 80 4.17 -10.92 -12.52
N ARG A 81 4.62 -10.12 -13.50
CA ARG A 81 3.92 -9.98 -14.78
C ARG A 81 3.81 -11.29 -15.56
N LYS A 82 4.82 -12.16 -15.46
CA LYS A 82 4.84 -13.47 -16.11
C LYS A 82 3.90 -14.47 -15.42
N HIS A 83 3.91 -14.53 -14.09
CA HIS A 83 3.25 -15.57 -13.32
C HIS A 83 1.86 -15.16 -12.80
N CYS A 84 1.58 -13.86 -12.74
CA CYS A 84 0.32 -13.27 -12.23
C CYS A 84 -0.26 -12.30 -13.29
N PRO A 85 -0.64 -12.77 -14.49
CA PRO A 85 -1.07 -11.89 -15.57
C PRO A 85 -2.30 -11.08 -15.15
N GLY A 86 -2.19 -9.75 -15.21
CA GLY A 86 -3.23 -8.81 -14.80
C GLY A 86 -3.13 -8.32 -13.36
N MET A 87 -2.19 -8.82 -12.55
CA MET A 87 -1.91 -8.27 -11.23
C MET A 87 -1.29 -6.88 -11.33
N ILE A 88 -1.82 -5.92 -10.56
CA ILE A 88 -1.27 -4.56 -10.48
C ILE A 88 0.03 -4.62 -9.68
N VAL A 89 1.12 -4.14 -10.28
CA VAL A 89 2.43 -4.04 -9.64
C VAL A 89 2.59 -2.65 -9.04
N GLN A 90 2.70 -2.57 -7.71
CA GLN A 90 2.90 -1.31 -6.99
C GLN A 90 4.27 -1.30 -6.29
N PHE A 91 5.13 -0.35 -6.66
CA PHE A 91 6.43 -0.20 -6.00
C PHE A 91 6.37 0.70 -4.78
N SER A 92 7.11 0.34 -3.75
CA SER A 92 7.25 1.21 -2.58
C SER A 92 8.32 2.29 -2.76
N THR A 93 7.92 3.54 -2.56
CA THR A 93 8.85 4.67 -2.39
C THR A 93 9.11 5.00 -0.91
N GLY A 94 8.76 4.10 0.02
CA GLY A 94 8.89 4.35 1.46
C GLY A 94 10.34 4.49 1.97
N GLY A 95 10.54 5.22 3.06
CA GLY A 95 11.88 5.59 3.57
C GLY A 95 12.46 4.75 4.71
N ARG A 96 11.77 3.72 5.23
CA ARG A 96 12.27 2.94 6.38
C ARG A 96 13.60 2.26 6.04
N GLY A 97 14.70 2.81 6.57
CA GLY A 97 16.06 2.31 6.36
C GLY A 97 16.63 2.58 4.96
N ARG A 98 16.13 3.60 4.24
CA ARG A 98 16.59 3.96 2.89
C ARG A 98 16.80 5.47 2.76
N GLU A 99 17.89 5.87 2.12
CA GLU A 99 18.19 7.26 1.80
C GLU A 99 17.17 7.87 0.83
N LEU A 100 16.89 9.17 0.95
CA LEU A 100 15.92 9.87 0.10
C LEU A 100 16.20 9.69 -1.40
N SER A 101 17.46 9.80 -1.81
CA SER A 101 17.88 9.67 -3.22
C SER A 101 17.58 8.29 -3.82
N ALA A 102 17.47 7.24 -2.99
CA ALA A 102 17.23 5.88 -3.46
C ALA A 102 15.74 5.54 -3.62
N ARG A 103 14.84 6.29 -2.97
CA ARG A 103 13.42 5.96 -2.81
C ARG A 103 12.56 6.12 -4.08
N GLY A 104 13.10 6.72 -5.13
CA GLY A 104 12.46 6.82 -6.45
C GLY A 104 13.30 6.23 -7.60
N ALA A 105 14.45 5.63 -7.28
CA ALA A 105 15.43 5.21 -8.28
C ALA A 105 14.88 4.11 -9.22
N MET A 106 13.87 3.36 -8.80
CA MET A 106 13.22 2.30 -9.56
C MET A 106 12.08 2.79 -10.48
N LEU A 107 11.63 4.04 -10.38
CA LEU A 107 10.41 4.50 -11.06
C LEU A 107 10.53 4.48 -12.60
N TYR A 108 11.74 4.55 -13.16
CA TYR A 108 11.94 4.43 -14.61
C TYR A 108 11.54 3.05 -15.17
N LEU A 109 11.35 2.05 -14.31
CA LEU A 109 10.86 0.71 -14.68
C LEU A 109 9.35 0.66 -14.96
N LYS A 110 8.64 1.78 -14.72
CA LYS A 110 7.22 1.97 -15.03
C LYS A 110 6.33 0.85 -14.46
N PRO A 111 6.31 0.67 -13.12
CA PRO A 111 5.28 -0.14 -12.47
C PRO A 111 3.90 0.50 -12.74
N ASP A 112 2.84 -0.28 -12.55
CA ASP A 112 1.47 0.24 -12.75
C ASP A 112 1.14 1.32 -11.70
N MET A 113 1.65 1.12 -10.48
CA MET A 113 1.48 2.03 -9.36
C MET A 113 2.79 2.22 -8.56
N ALA A 114 2.82 3.27 -7.76
CA ALA A 114 3.83 3.42 -6.70
C ALA A 114 3.24 4.14 -5.49
N SER A 115 3.67 3.76 -4.29
CA SER A 115 3.22 4.45 -3.07
C SER A 115 3.84 5.84 -2.97
N LEU A 116 3.11 6.82 -2.43
CA LEU A 116 3.56 8.20 -2.26
C LEU A 116 3.05 8.73 -0.92
N ALA A 117 3.94 8.83 0.07
CA ALA A 117 3.65 9.55 1.30
C ALA A 117 3.74 11.06 1.04
N THR A 118 2.66 11.80 1.29
CA THR A 118 2.56 13.25 1.01
C THR A 118 2.91 14.12 2.22
N GLY A 119 3.56 13.55 3.24
CA GLY A 119 4.03 14.27 4.41
C GLY A 119 4.89 13.42 5.33
N SER A 120 5.45 14.05 6.36
CA SER A 120 6.27 13.39 7.37
C SER A 120 5.44 13.04 8.61
N VAL A 121 5.80 11.96 9.31
CA VAL A 121 5.16 11.54 10.57
C VAL A 121 6.18 10.82 11.46
N ASN A 122 5.93 10.71 12.76
CA ASN A 122 6.74 9.84 13.62
C ASN A 122 6.40 8.37 13.39
N PHE A 123 7.41 7.52 13.41
CA PHE A 123 7.34 6.06 13.44
C PHE A 123 7.91 5.55 14.77
N PRO A 124 7.87 4.23 15.07
CA PRO A 124 8.20 3.71 16.40
C PRO A 124 9.58 4.12 16.92
N THR A 125 10.58 4.21 16.05
CA THR A 125 11.98 4.44 16.42
C THR A 125 12.63 5.64 15.73
N ASN A 126 11.94 6.31 14.81
CA ASN A 126 12.49 7.38 13.98
C ASN A 126 11.40 8.27 13.38
N ILE A 127 11.81 9.36 12.73
CA ILE A 127 10.92 10.18 11.88
C ILE A 127 10.82 9.48 10.52
N TYR A 128 9.60 9.31 10.03
CA TYR A 128 9.34 8.96 8.64
C TYR A 128 9.33 10.24 7.80
N GLU A 129 10.51 10.58 7.30
CA GLU A 129 10.74 11.86 6.64
C GLU A 129 10.31 11.83 5.17
N ASN A 130 9.50 12.81 4.78
CA ASN A 130 9.10 13.11 3.41
C ASN A 130 9.09 14.63 3.24
N PRO A 131 10.25 15.24 2.94
CA PRO A 131 10.34 16.68 2.72
C PRO A 131 9.45 17.11 1.54
N PRO A 132 8.84 18.31 1.55
CA PRO A 132 7.89 18.73 0.52
C PRO A 132 8.46 18.72 -0.91
N ASP A 133 9.70 19.15 -1.10
CA ASP A 133 10.41 19.14 -2.38
C ASP A 133 10.65 17.71 -2.89
N PHE A 134 10.99 16.80 -1.98
CA PHE A 134 11.11 15.38 -2.30
C PHE A 134 9.77 14.75 -2.72
N VAL A 135 8.68 15.07 -2.02
CA VAL A 135 7.32 14.61 -2.37
C VAL A 135 6.91 15.09 -3.77
N GLU A 136 7.12 16.38 -4.07
CA GLU A 136 6.84 16.93 -5.40
C GLU A 136 7.72 16.30 -6.49
N GLY A 137 9.00 16.05 -6.18
CA GLY A 137 9.92 15.35 -7.07
C GLY A 137 9.46 13.94 -7.41
N LEU A 138 9.03 13.14 -6.42
CA LEU A 138 8.46 11.82 -6.64
C LEU A 138 7.16 11.88 -7.45
N ALA A 139 6.25 12.80 -7.11
CA ALA A 139 4.99 12.96 -7.85
C ALA A 139 5.24 13.30 -9.33
N LYS A 140 6.20 14.19 -9.60
CA LYS A 140 6.62 14.54 -10.96
C LYS A 140 7.22 13.34 -11.69
N ALA A 141 8.11 12.59 -11.06
CA ALA A 141 8.72 11.39 -11.66
C ALA A 141 7.67 10.32 -11.98
N MET A 142 6.68 10.11 -11.10
CA MET A 142 5.56 9.20 -11.35
C MET A 142 4.72 9.68 -12.53
N LEU A 143 4.38 10.97 -12.58
CA LEU A 143 3.61 11.56 -13.67
C LEU A 143 4.32 11.41 -15.04
N GLU A 144 5.63 11.67 -15.09
CA GLU A 144 6.47 11.55 -16.30
C GLU A 144 6.57 10.10 -16.79
N ASN A 145 6.49 9.12 -15.89
CA ASN A 145 6.56 7.70 -16.20
C ASN A 145 5.19 7.01 -16.36
N ASP A 146 4.10 7.79 -16.30
CA ASP A 146 2.71 7.30 -16.34
C ASP A 146 2.37 6.29 -15.23
N ILE A 147 2.91 6.50 -14.03
CA ILE A 147 2.70 5.67 -12.84
C ILE A 147 1.56 6.29 -12.02
N LYS A 148 0.55 5.49 -11.65
CA LYS A 148 -0.52 5.98 -10.76
C LYS A 148 -0.06 5.94 -9.30
N PRO A 149 -0.04 7.07 -8.58
CA PRO A 149 0.30 7.06 -7.17
C PRO A 149 -0.82 6.46 -6.31
N GLU A 150 -0.46 5.62 -5.33
CA GLU A 150 -1.28 5.38 -4.14
C GLU A 150 -0.79 6.31 -3.03
N VAL A 151 -1.65 7.21 -2.58
CA VAL A 151 -1.30 8.23 -1.57
C VAL A 151 -1.34 7.61 -0.19
N GLU A 152 -0.20 7.51 0.47
CA GLU A 152 -0.07 6.95 1.82
C GLU A 152 -0.33 8.04 2.87
N VAL A 153 -1.52 8.01 3.48
CA VAL A 153 -1.97 8.96 4.50
C VAL A 153 -1.78 8.36 5.89
N PHE A 154 -0.72 8.80 6.56
CA PHE A 154 -0.43 8.44 7.96
C PHE A 154 -0.99 9.43 8.98
N ASP A 155 -1.43 10.60 8.50
CA ASP A 155 -2.04 11.68 9.30
C ASP A 155 -2.92 12.56 8.37
N LEU A 156 -3.93 13.22 8.92
CA LEU A 156 -4.94 14.01 8.21
C LEU A 156 -4.32 15.06 7.27
N ALA A 157 -3.26 15.75 7.69
CA ALA A 157 -2.63 16.80 6.88
C ALA A 157 -2.10 16.26 5.53
N MET A 158 -1.76 14.97 5.45
CA MET A 158 -1.29 14.34 4.21
C MET A 158 -2.38 14.25 3.15
N LEU A 159 -3.65 14.12 3.54
CA LEU A 159 -4.80 14.15 2.63
C LEU A 159 -4.89 15.51 1.92
N TYR A 160 -4.73 16.60 2.67
CA TYR A 160 -4.72 17.96 2.13
C TYR A 160 -3.51 18.23 1.24
N ASN A 161 -2.34 17.68 1.59
CA ASN A 161 -1.17 17.75 0.72
C ASN A 161 -1.42 17.02 -0.61
N ALA A 162 -2.08 15.87 -0.60
CA ALA A 162 -2.47 15.17 -1.82
C ALA A 162 -3.43 16.00 -2.69
N ALA A 163 -4.43 16.64 -2.07
CA ALA A 163 -5.33 17.55 -2.77
C ALA A 163 -4.60 18.75 -3.40
N ASN A 164 -3.60 19.30 -2.71
CA ASN A 164 -2.75 20.35 -3.26
C ASN A 164 -1.93 19.87 -4.47
N LEU A 165 -1.43 18.64 -4.45
CA LEU A 165 -0.72 18.06 -5.60
C LEU A 165 -1.65 17.81 -6.79
N VAL A 166 -2.90 17.37 -6.56
CA VAL A 166 -3.93 17.28 -7.61
C VAL A 166 -4.20 18.67 -8.20
N LYS A 167 -4.39 19.69 -7.36
CA LYS A 167 -4.59 21.08 -7.80
C LYS A 167 -3.41 21.62 -8.63
N LYS A 168 -2.18 21.21 -8.31
CA LYS A 168 -0.96 21.55 -9.07
C LYS A 168 -0.82 20.76 -10.38
N GLY A 169 -1.67 19.76 -10.63
CA GLY A 169 -1.55 18.88 -11.79
C GLY A 169 -0.42 17.84 -11.67
N LEU A 170 0.11 17.62 -10.47
CA LEU A 170 1.16 16.62 -10.21
C LEU A 170 0.60 15.23 -9.92
N LEU A 171 -0.68 15.12 -9.53
CA LEU A 171 -1.42 13.87 -9.45
C LEU A 171 -2.64 13.91 -10.35
N LYS A 172 -2.87 12.84 -11.13
CA LYS A 172 -4.06 12.68 -11.97
C LYS A 172 -5.30 12.38 -11.11
N ASP A 173 -6.42 13.04 -11.42
CA ASP A 173 -7.74 12.77 -10.85
C ASP A 173 -8.40 11.57 -11.59
N PRO A 174 -9.01 10.59 -10.90
CA PRO A 174 -9.10 10.43 -9.45
C PRO A 174 -7.85 9.82 -8.80
N PRO A 175 -7.36 10.37 -7.67
CA PRO A 175 -6.30 9.74 -6.89
C PRO A 175 -6.82 8.47 -6.19
N HIS A 176 -5.90 7.57 -5.85
CA HIS A 176 -6.17 6.45 -4.93
C HIS A 176 -5.49 6.74 -3.59
N VAL A 177 -6.22 6.64 -2.48
CA VAL A 177 -5.75 7.03 -1.14
C VAL A 177 -5.75 5.83 -0.20
N GLN A 178 -4.64 5.62 0.50
CA GLN A 178 -4.50 4.62 1.56
C GLN A 178 -4.41 5.28 2.93
N PHE A 179 -5.36 4.98 3.81
CA PHE A 179 -5.27 5.37 5.23
C PHE A 179 -4.47 4.32 6.00
N VAL A 180 -3.28 4.67 6.47
CA VAL A 180 -2.43 3.74 7.24
C VAL A 180 -2.66 3.95 8.72
N MET A 181 -3.11 2.91 9.43
CA MET A 181 -3.57 2.99 10.81
C MET A 181 -2.88 1.96 11.71
N GLY A 182 -2.57 2.36 12.94
CA GLY A 182 -2.08 1.47 14.00
C GLY A 182 -0.55 1.43 14.15
N ILE A 183 0.20 2.20 13.34
CA ILE A 183 1.64 2.34 13.52
C ILE A 183 1.91 3.13 14.81
N PRO A 184 2.73 2.61 15.75
CA PRO A 184 3.07 3.35 16.95
C PRO A 184 3.68 4.72 16.63
N ASN A 185 3.25 5.74 17.37
CA ASN A 185 3.58 7.17 17.20
C ASN A 185 2.99 7.86 15.96
N ALA A 186 2.22 7.16 15.13
CA ALA A 186 1.43 7.74 14.03
C ALA A 186 -0.08 7.65 14.35
N MET A 187 -0.93 7.66 13.33
CA MET A 187 -2.37 7.56 13.49
C MET A 187 -2.82 6.19 14.06
N PRO A 188 -3.58 6.16 15.17
CA PRO A 188 -4.06 4.91 15.76
C PRO A 188 -5.24 4.32 14.96
N ALA A 189 -5.38 2.99 14.97
CA ALA A 189 -6.55 2.31 14.42
C ALA A 189 -7.76 2.49 15.36
N ARG A 190 -8.60 3.49 15.07
CA ARG A 190 -9.87 3.75 15.77
C ARG A 190 -10.98 3.99 14.76
N ARG A 191 -12.12 3.32 14.94
CA ARG A 191 -13.26 3.45 14.02
C ARG A 191 -13.72 4.91 13.83
N SER A 192 -13.76 5.71 14.89
CA SER A 192 -14.13 7.13 14.81
C SER A 192 -13.19 7.97 13.94
N ILE A 193 -11.89 7.64 13.90
CA ILE A 193 -10.90 8.31 13.05
C ILE A 193 -11.05 7.85 11.61
N PHE A 194 -11.23 6.54 11.39
CA PHE A 194 -11.51 5.97 10.08
C PHE A 194 -12.73 6.61 9.42
N ASP A 195 -13.85 6.71 10.16
CA ASP A 195 -15.08 7.31 9.65
C ASP A 195 -14.92 8.81 9.35
N PHE A 196 -14.18 9.53 10.22
CA PHE A 196 -13.85 10.94 10.01
C PHE A 196 -13.02 11.14 8.74
N LEU A 197 -11.93 10.40 8.55
CA LEU A 197 -11.07 10.50 7.37
C LEU A 197 -11.81 10.22 6.07
N ARG A 198 -12.72 9.25 6.07
CA ARG A 198 -13.53 8.92 4.90
C ARG A 198 -14.57 10.01 4.60
N SER A 199 -15.14 10.63 5.63
CA SER A 199 -15.99 11.81 5.45
C SER A 199 -15.17 12.94 4.82
N GLU A 200 -14.00 13.23 5.38
CA GLU A 200 -13.11 14.28 4.90
C GLU A 200 -12.64 14.05 3.46
N LEU A 201 -12.31 12.81 3.09
CA LEU A 201 -11.92 12.43 1.73
C LEU A 201 -13.00 12.80 0.70
N LYS A 202 -14.28 12.61 1.04
CA LYS A 202 -15.39 12.96 0.14
C LYS A 202 -15.47 14.47 -0.11
N ASP A 203 -15.14 15.28 0.88
CA ASP A 203 -15.18 16.74 0.76
C ASP A 203 -13.95 17.28 0.03
N VAL A 204 -12.77 16.71 0.31
CA VAL A 204 -11.48 17.20 -0.19
C VAL A 204 -11.12 16.62 -1.56
N LEU A 205 -11.45 15.36 -1.83
CA LEU A 205 -11.18 14.62 -3.07
C LEU A 205 -12.39 13.73 -3.45
N PRO A 206 -13.51 14.32 -3.89
CA PRO A 206 -14.81 13.62 -4.03
C PRO A 206 -14.83 12.42 -5.00
N LYS A 207 -13.87 12.34 -5.92
CA LYS A 207 -13.76 11.24 -6.89
C LYS A 207 -12.74 10.17 -6.49
N ALA A 208 -12.01 10.37 -5.40
CA ALA A 208 -10.95 9.45 -4.98
C ALA A 208 -11.52 8.08 -4.62
N THR A 209 -10.77 7.04 -4.97
CA THR A 209 -10.96 5.70 -4.39
C THR A 209 -10.06 5.54 -3.18
N TRP A 210 -10.40 4.61 -2.28
CA TRP A 210 -9.63 4.45 -1.04
C TRP A 210 -9.54 3.02 -0.52
N VAL A 211 -8.50 2.79 0.27
CA VAL A 211 -8.21 1.60 1.07
C VAL A 211 -7.80 2.06 2.47
N ALA A 212 -7.99 1.24 3.50
CA ALA A 212 -7.33 1.44 4.78
C ALA A 212 -6.51 0.20 5.15
N ALA A 213 -5.34 0.44 5.73
CA ALA A 213 -4.39 -0.59 6.12
C ALA A 213 -4.19 -0.55 7.64
N GLY A 214 -4.59 -1.62 8.31
CA GLY A 214 -4.33 -1.81 9.74
C GLY A 214 -3.01 -2.56 9.97
N THR A 215 -2.15 -2.06 10.86
CA THR A 215 -0.89 -2.76 11.19
C THR A 215 -1.03 -3.68 12.39
N GLY A 216 -0.36 -4.84 12.33
CA GLY A 216 -0.35 -5.86 13.38
C GLY A 216 -1.76 -6.38 13.67
N LYS A 217 -2.13 -6.42 14.96
CA LYS A 217 -3.44 -6.90 15.41
C LYS A 217 -4.66 -6.16 14.82
N HIS A 218 -4.45 -4.97 14.23
CA HIS A 218 -5.50 -4.16 13.64
C HIS A 218 -5.81 -4.50 12.18
N GLN A 219 -5.00 -5.35 11.52
CA GLN A 219 -5.16 -5.65 10.09
C GLN A 219 -6.55 -6.19 9.77
N TRP A 220 -7.01 -7.19 10.52
CA TRP A 220 -8.33 -7.78 10.29
C TRP A 220 -9.46 -6.80 10.60
N GLU A 221 -9.40 -6.12 11.74
CA GLU A 221 -10.40 -5.14 12.17
C GLU A 221 -10.57 -4.01 11.14
N VAL A 222 -9.47 -3.46 10.63
CA VAL A 222 -9.52 -2.38 9.61
C VAL A 222 -10.04 -2.90 8.27
N ASN A 223 -9.70 -4.13 7.87
CA ASN A 223 -10.28 -4.75 6.67
C ASN A 223 -11.80 -4.93 6.79
N GLN A 224 -12.32 -5.31 7.97
CA GLN A 224 -13.76 -5.37 8.20
C GLN A 224 -14.42 -3.99 8.04
N TRP A 225 -13.80 -2.92 8.55
CA TRP A 225 -14.31 -1.56 8.34
C TRP A 225 -14.33 -1.15 6.87
N CYS A 226 -13.32 -1.56 6.09
CA CYS A 226 -13.28 -1.31 4.66
C CYS A 226 -14.43 -2.01 3.93
N LEU A 227 -14.65 -3.30 4.22
CA LEU A 227 -15.74 -4.08 3.64
C LEU A 227 -17.12 -3.49 3.98
N GLU A 228 -17.33 -3.07 5.22
CA GLU A 228 -18.57 -2.43 5.66
C GLU A 228 -18.84 -1.08 4.98
N ALA A 229 -17.78 -0.29 4.74
CA ALA A 229 -17.89 1.08 4.23
C ALA A 229 -17.70 1.19 2.70
N GLY A 230 -17.56 0.08 1.99
CA GLY A 230 -17.39 0.02 0.53
C GLY A 230 -16.02 0.46 0.03
N GLY A 231 -14.97 0.27 0.84
CA GLY A 231 -13.58 0.49 0.47
C GLY A 231 -12.88 -0.77 -0.06
N HIS A 232 -11.59 -0.63 -0.30
CA HIS A 232 -10.70 -1.75 -0.65
C HIS A 232 -9.93 -2.23 0.58
N CYS A 233 -9.27 -3.39 0.49
CA CYS A 233 -8.56 -4.01 1.61
C CYS A 233 -7.05 -4.12 1.33
N ARG A 234 -6.24 -4.05 2.39
CA ARG A 234 -4.80 -4.34 2.34
C ARG A 234 -4.44 -5.36 3.42
N THR A 235 -3.62 -6.33 3.07
CA THR A 235 -3.11 -7.36 3.97
C THR A 235 -1.69 -7.76 3.58
N GLY A 236 -1.10 -8.73 4.28
CA GLY A 236 0.23 -9.26 3.99
C GLY A 236 1.21 -9.13 5.16
N LEU A 237 2.33 -9.85 5.01
CA LEU A 237 3.37 -10.01 6.02
C LEU A 237 4.14 -8.71 6.30
N GLU A 238 4.10 -7.72 5.40
CA GLU A 238 4.60 -6.37 5.70
C GLU A 238 3.92 -5.76 6.93
N ASP A 239 2.60 -5.90 6.99
CA ASP A 239 1.78 -5.20 7.97
C ASP A 239 1.50 -6.08 9.21
N ASN A 240 1.39 -7.40 9.04
CA ASN A 240 1.07 -8.32 10.13
C ASN A 240 1.64 -9.73 9.88
N LEU A 241 2.36 -10.27 10.86
CA LEU A 241 3.01 -11.58 10.78
C LEU A 241 2.18 -12.74 11.34
N ARG A 242 0.98 -12.46 11.86
CA ARG A 242 0.21 -13.38 12.70
C ARG A 242 -1.25 -13.47 12.26
N ILE A 243 -1.81 -14.68 12.23
CA ILE A 243 -3.26 -14.86 12.02
C ILE A 243 -4.02 -14.84 13.36
N GLU A 244 -3.37 -15.29 14.43
CA GLU A 244 -3.84 -15.21 15.83
C GLU A 244 -2.69 -14.71 16.71
N PRO A 245 -2.97 -14.18 17.93
CA PRO A 245 -1.91 -13.65 18.80
C PRO A 245 -0.71 -14.58 19.01
N ASP A 246 -0.95 -15.88 19.09
CA ASP A 246 0.04 -16.94 19.30
C ASP A 246 0.43 -17.71 18.01
N ARG A 247 -0.26 -17.48 16.89
CA ARG A 247 -0.04 -18.21 15.62
C ARG A 247 0.47 -17.31 14.49
N LEU A 248 1.68 -17.61 14.01
CA LEU A 248 2.25 -16.97 12.82
C LEU A 248 1.42 -17.32 11.57
N ALA A 249 1.31 -16.36 10.64
CA ALA A 249 0.77 -16.61 9.33
C ALA A 249 1.74 -17.49 8.52
N ALA A 250 1.23 -18.50 7.82
CA ALA A 250 2.06 -19.45 7.05
C ALA A 250 2.53 -18.89 5.70
N SER A 251 1.82 -17.89 5.17
CA SER A 251 2.00 -17.29 3.85
C SER A 251 1.37 -15.90 3.82
N ASN A 252 1.60 -15.16 2.71
CA ASN A 252 0.80 -13.99 2.35
C ASN A 252 -0.59 -14.37 1.80
N ALA A 253 -0.71 -15.53 1.15
CA ALA A 253 -1.95 -16.10 0.62
C ALA A 253 -2.87 -16.62 1.73
#